data_AF-A0A523KF10-F1
#
_entry.id   AF-A0A523KF10-F1
#
_cell.length_a   1.000
_cell.length_b   1.000
_cell.length_c   1.000
_cell.angle_alpha   90.00
_cell.angle_beta   90.00
_cell.angle_gamma   90.00
#
_symmetry.space_group_name_H-M   'P 1'
#
loop_
_entity.id
_entity.type
_entity.pdbx_description
1 polymer ?
#
loop_
_entity_poly.entity_id
_entity_poly.type
_entity_poly.pdbx_seq_one_letter_code
_entity_poly.pdbx_strand_id
1 'polypeptide(L)'
;MSDLEAGSWEAADLEELQALIRQLAGKNGWGARKIQAELGKLGFSASLATVSRYLPKRAPGRGKQQRWMTFLRNHKDVIAAMDFFVIPTVGFRLLNIWFIIGHGRRRIIHFNVTTNPSE
;
A
#
# COMPACT_ATOMS: atom_id res chain seq x y z
N MET A 1 48.67 5.03 -23.87
CA MET A 1 48.84 5.17 -22.41
C MET A 1 47.93 6.30 -21.90
N SER A 2 46.65 6.27 -22.27
CA SER A 2 45.66 7.35 -22.07
C SER A 2 44.26 6.83 -21.67
N ASP A 3 43.99 5.53 -21.84
CA ASP A 3 42.64 4.97 -21.67
C ASP A 3 42.39 4.38 -20.27
N LEU A 4 43.43 4.29 -19.43
CA LEU A 4 43.32 3.77 -18.06
C LEU A 4 42.99 4.84 -17.01
N GLU A 5 43.31 6.11 -17.27
CA GLU A 5 42.95 7.20 -16.33
C GLU A 5 41.52 7.69 -16.53
N ALA A 6 40.96 7.51 -17.74
CA ALA A 6 39.61 7.93 -18.06
C ALA A 6 38.53 7.19 -17.24
N GLY A 7 38.70 5.88 -17.08
CA GLY A 7 37.76 5.07 -16.29
C GLY A 7 37.87 5.27 -14.78
N SER A 8 38.99 5.83 -14.29
CA SER A 8 39.22 5.98 -12.86
C SER A 8 38.46 7.18 -12.27
N TRP A 9 38.28 8.26 -13.02
CA TRP A 9 37.50 9.42 -12.54
C TRP A 9 36.00 9.19 -12.62
N GLU A 10 35.51 8.49 -13.66
CA GLU A 10 34.08 8.22 -13.82
C GLU A 10 33.55 7.21 -12.77
N ALA A 11 34.41 6.28 -12.34
CA ALA A 11 34.11 5.38 -11.23
C ALA A 11 34.10 6.09 -9.87
N ALA A 12 35.03 7.05 -9.66
CA ALA A 12 35.09 7.84 -8.43
C ALA A 12 33.85 8.72 -8.26
N ASP A 13 33.39 9.37 -9.35
CA ASP A 13 32.18 10.20 -9.35
C ASP A 13 30.92 9.37 -9.02
N LEU A 14 30.86 8.13 -9.50
CA LEU A 14 29.72 7.24 -9.23
C LEU A 14 29.69 6.75 -7.78
N GLU A 15 30.84 6.45 -7.18
CA GLU A 15 30.94 6.07 -5.76
C GLU A 15 30.58 7.25 -4.85
N GLU A 16 31.05 8.45 -5.18
CA GLU A 16 30.71 9.68 -4.44
C GLU A 16 29.21 9.99 -4.52
N LEU A 17 28.61 9.89 -5.70
CA LEU A 17 27.17 10.06 -5.89
C LEU A 17 26.36 9.04 -5.07
N GLN A 18 26.78 7.78 -5.05
CA GLN A 18 26.13 6.73 -4.27
C GLN A 18 26.22 6.99 -2.76
N ALA A 19 27.39 7.39 -2.27
CA ALA A 19 27.62 7.72 -0.87
C ALA A 19 26.72 8.90 -0.44
N LEU A 20 26.65 9.94 -1.28
CA LEU A 20 25.84 11.12 -1.04
C LEU A 20 24.34 10.80 -1.00
N ILE A 21 23.83 9.96 -1.92
CA ILE A 21 22.43 9.50 -1.93
C ILE A 21 22.10 8.78 -0.61
N ARG A 22 22.96 7.85 -0.17
CA ARG A 22 22.74 7.08 1.07
C ARG A 22 22.78 7.97 2.30
N GLN A 23 23.69 8.94 2.34
CA GLN A 23 23.80 9.91 3.43
C GLN A 23 22.57 10.80 3.54
N LEU A 24 22.10 11.39 2.43
CA LEU A 24 20.91 12.24 2.40
C LEU A 24 19.64 11.47 2.77
N ALA A 25 19.51 10.23 2.27
CA ALA A 25 18.39 9.37 2.62
C ALA A 25 18.39 8.98 4.10
N GLY A 26 19.55 8.64 4.67
CA GLY A 26 19.70 8.23 6.07
C GLY A 26 19.51 9.36 7.07
N LYS A 27 20.14 10.52 6.83
CA LYS A 27 20.09 11.66 7.75
C LYS A 27 18.74 12.35 7.77
N ASN A 28 18.07 12.46 6.61
CA ASN A 28 16.89 13.30 6.47
C ASN A 28 15.59 12.53 6.17
N GLY A 29 15.67 11.22 5.91
CA GLY A 29 14.50 10.40 5.54
C GLY A 29 13.85 10.79 4.20
N TRP A 30 14.58 11.52 3.35
CA TRP A 30 14.09 12.06 2.09
C TRP A 30 13.83 10.99 1.04
N GLY A 31 12.80 11.21 0.22
CA GLY A 31 12.48 10.36 -0.94
C GLY A 31 13.28 10.73 -2.19
N ALA A 32 13.28 9.84 -3.19
CA ALA A 32 14.10 9.95 -4.39
C ALA A 32 13.96 11.29 -5.15
N ARG A 33 12.74 11.82 -5.28
CA ARG A 33 12.51 13.12 -5.96
C ARG A 33 13.21 14.29 -5.26
N LYS A 34 13.18 14.32 -3.92
CA LYS A 34 13.80 15.40 -3.16
C LYS A 34 15.32 15.30 -3.23
N ILE A 35 15.86 14.08 -3.12
CA ILE A 35 17.30 13.85 -3.27
C ILE A 35 17.78 14.24 -4.67
N GLN A 36 17.03 13.89 -5.73
CA GLN A 36 17.36 14.29 -7.10
C GLN A 36 17.46 15.82 -7.25
N ALA A 37 16.48 16.56 -6.70
CA ALA A 37 16.49 18.02 -6.77
C ALA A 37 17.69 18.64 -6.05
N GLU A 38 18.07 18.11 -4.88
CA GLU A 38 19.25 18.58 -4.15
C GLU A 38 20.57 18.21 -4.84
N LEU A 39 20.65 17.01 -5.43
CA LEU A 39 21.79 16.61 -6.25
C LEU A 39 21.98 17.53 -7.46
N GLY A 40 20.88 17.94 -8.11
CA GLY A 40 20.93 18.91 -9.21
C GLY A 40 21.48 20.27 -8.79
N LYS A 41 21.20 20.73 -7.55
CA LYS A 41 21.78 21.98 -7.02
C LYS A 41 23.28 21.87 -6.74
N LEU A 42 23.78 20.66 -6.50
CA LEU A 42 25.20 20.37 -6.25
C LEU A 42 25.98 20.08 -7.54
N GLY A 43 25.33 20.17 -8.71
CA GLY A 43 25.96 19.95 -10.02
C GLY A 43 25.90 18.50 -10.53
N PHE A 44 25.25 17.58 -9.80
CA PHE A 44 25.11 16.19 -10.25
C PHE A 44 23.90 16.02 -11.17
N SER A 45 24.13 15.49 -12.38
CA SER A 45 23.06 15.10 -13.31
C SER A 45 22.68 13.63 -13.12
N ALA A 46 21.85 13.35 -12.11
CA ALA A 46 21.37 12.00 -11.81
C ALA A 46 19.90 11.81 -12.20
N SER A 47 19.59 10.70 -12.89
CA SER A 47 18.20 10.34 -13.17
C SER A 47 17.46 9.90 -11.90
N LEU A 48 16.14 10.09 -11.86
CA LEU A 48 15.32 9.61 -10.74
C LEU A 48 15.43 8.09 -10.55
N ALA A 49 15.64 7.34 -11.64
CA ALA A 49 15.85 5.90 -11.61
C ALA A 49 17.17 5.55 -10.90
N THR A 50 18.25 6.28 -11.21
CA THR A 50 19.56 6.15 -10.55
C THR A 50 19.44 6.43 -9.05
N VAL A 51 18.80 7.53 -8.67
CA VAL A 51 18.59 7.87 -7.25
C VAL A 51 17.74 6.82 -6.54
N SER A 52 16.69 6.33 -7.19
CA SER A 52 15.81 5.29 -6.63
C SER A 52 16.53 3.94 -6.46
N ARG A 53 17.44 3.59 -7.36
CA ARG A 53 18.26 2.36 -7.29
C ARG A 53 19.14 2.35 -6.04
N TYR A 54 19.71 3.49 -5.67
CA TYR A 54 20.64 3.61 -4.54
C TYR A 54 19.98 4.02 -3.22
N LEU A 55 18.68 4.30 -3.25
CA LEU A 55 17.91 4.58 -2.05
C LEU A 55 17.85 3.31 -1.16
N PRO A 56 18.11 3.41 0.16
CA PRO A 56 17.91 2.28 1.04
C PRO A 56 16.46 1.81 0.96
N LYS A 57 16.25 0.50 0.73
CA LYS A 57 14.92 -0.10 0.73
C LYS A 57 14.29 0.15 2.09
N ARG A 58 13.29 1.04 2.14
CA ARG A 58 12.55 1.31 3.36
C ARG A 58 11.92 -0.01 3.78
N ALA A 59 12.28 -0.51 4.98
CA ALA A 59 11.63 -1.68 5.53
C ALA A 59 10.13 -1.37 5.51
N PRO A 60 9.30 -2.23 4.91
CA PRO A 60 7.86 -2.03 4.93
C PRO A 60 7.46 -1.85 6.39
N GLY A 61 6.89 -0.69 6.72
CA GLY A 61 6.76 -0.23 8.10
C GLY A 61 6.17 -1.30 9.02
N ARG A 62 6.51 -1.28 10.31
CA ARG A 62 6.00 -2.23 11.31
C ARG A 62 4.46 -2.30 11.38
N GLY A 63 3.75 -1.37 10.74
CA GLY A 63 2.32 -1.44 10.44
C GLY A 63 1.99 -1.96 9.05
N LYS A 64 2.73 -2.96 8.50
CA LYS A 64 2.19 -3.75 7.38
C LYS A 64 0.85 -4.26 7.87
N GLN A 65 -0.19 -3.67 7.28
CA GLN A 65 -1.59 -3.92 7.55
C GLN A 65 -1.77 -5.37 7.98
N GLN A 66 -2.38 -5.60 9.15
CA GLN A 66 -2.83 -6.95 9.47
C GLN A 66 -3.54 -7.45 8.23
N ARG A 67 -3.02 -8.56 7.66
CA ARG A 67 -3.63 -9.13 6.46
C ARG A 67 -5.11 -9.27 6.79
N TRP A 68 -6.00 -8.80 5.91
CA TRP A 68 -7.44 -8.77 6.15
C TRP A 68 -7.97 -10.08 6.75
N MET A 69 -7.42 -11.21 6.30
CA MET A 69 -7.72 -12.55 6.82
C MET A 69 -7.38 -12.74 8.32
N THR A 70 -6.28 -12.15 8.79
CA THR A 70 -5.87 -12.17 10.21
C THR A 70 -6.81 -11.33 11.06
N PHE A 71 -7.21 -10.16 10.58
CA PHE A 71 -8.18 -9.31 11.25
C PHE A 71 -9.53 -10.02 11.41
N LEU A 72 -10.04 -10.61 10.32
CA LEU A 72 -11.28 -11.39 10.34
C LEU A 72 -11.18 -12.60 11.26
N ARG A 73 -10.05 -13.32 11.28
CA ARG A 73 -9.87 -14.47 12.16
C ARG A 73 -9.89 -14.09 13.64
N ASN A 74 -9.30 -12.94 13.98
CA ASN A 74 -9.25 -12.45 15.36
C ASN A 74 -10.60 -11.92 15.85
N HIS A 75 -11.41 -11.34 14.96
CA HIS A 75 -12.67 -10.67 15.33
C HIS A 75 -13.92 -11.45 14.91
N LYS A 76 -13.78 -12.68 14.41
CA LYS A 76 -14.91 -13.48 13.93
C LYS A 76 -16.05 -13.61 14.95
N ASP A 77 -15.73 -13.67 16.24
CA ASP A 77 -16.73 -13.90 17.30
C ASP A 77 -17.43 -12.60 17.75
N VAL A 78 -16.94 -11.44 17.29
CA VAL A 78 -17.47 -10.11 17.66
C VAL A 78 -17.95 -9.28 16.46
N ILE A 79 -17.78 -9.79 15.23
CA ILE A 79 -18.26 -9.14 14.00
C ILE A 79 -19.48 -9.88 13.45
N ALA A 80 -20.46 -9.12 13.00
CA ALA A 80 -21.58 -9.61 12.20
C ALA A 80 -21.48 -9.09 10.76
N ALA A 81 -21.79 -9.94 9.79
CA ALA A 81 -22.06 -9.55 8.41
C ALA A 81 -23.54 -9.21 8.29
N MET A 82 -23.84 -8.19 7.49
CA MET A 82 -25.20 -7.75 7.22
C MET A 82 -25.32 -7.61 5.71
N ASP A 83 -26.39 -8.13 5.13
CA ASP A 83 -26.59 -8.08 3.68
C ASP A 83 -28.10 -8.09 3.33
N PHE A 84 -28.41 -7.75 2.08
CA PHE A 84 -29.76 -7.75 1.53
C PHE A 84 -29.83 -8.60 0.27
N PHE A 85 -30.88 -9.39 0.10
CA PHE A 85 -31.19 -10.06 -1.16
C PHE A 85 -32.59 -9.71 -1.67
N VAL A 86 -32.74 -9.63 -2.98
CA VAL A 86 -34.01 -9.29 -3.64
C VAL A 86 -34.59 -10.54 -4.28
N ILE A 87 -35.80 -10.92 -3.86
CA ILE A 87 -36.56 -12.00 -4.52
C ILE A 87 -37.69 -11.37 -5.35
N PRO A 88 -37.71 -11.61 -6.67
CA PRO A 88 -38.88 -11.30 -7.47
C PRO A 88 -39.98 -12.33 -7.18
N THR A 89 -41.16 -11.85 -6.79
CA THR A 89 -42.35 -12.71 -6.64
C THR A 89 -43.09 -12.89 -7.97
N VAL A 90 -43.87 -13.96 -8.07
CA VAL A 90 -44.73 -14.28 -9.24
C VAL A 90 -45.68 -13.13 -9.60
N GLY A 91 -46.06 -12.31 -8.62
CA GLY A 91 -46.90 -11.12 -8.80
C GLY A 91 -46.16 -9.81 -9.11
N PHE A 92 -44.93 -9.87 -9.65
CA PHE A 92 -44.10 -8.69 -10.00
C PHE A 92 -43.78 -7.74 -8.83
N ARG A 93 -43.79 -8.23 -7.59
CA ARG A 93 -43.33 -7.46 -6.42
C ARG A 93 -41.91 -7.88 -6.05
N LEU A 94 -41.06 -6.90 -5.75
CA LEU A 94 -39.71 -7.13 -5.24
C LEU A 94 -39.77 -7.20 -3.71
N LEU A 95 -39.32 -8.31 -3.14
CA LEU A 95 -39.13 -8.45 -1.70
C LEU A 95 -37.64 -8.30 -1.40
N ASN A 96 -37.31 -7.35 -0.56
CA ASN A 96 -35.97 -7.16 -0.01
C ASN A 96 -35.90 -7.91 1.31
N ILE A 97 -34.95 -8.83 1.43
CA ILE A 97 -34.73 -9.58 2.64
C ILE A 97 -33.40 -9.13 3.22
N TRP A 98 -33.48 -8.48 4.36
CA TRP A 98 -32.34 -8.13 5.18
C TRP A 98 -31.99 -9.27 6.11
N PHE A 99 -30.70 -9.58 6.27
CA PHE A 99 -30.27 -10.57 7.24
C PHE A 99 -28.93 -10.22 7.86
N ILE A 100 -28.73 -10.68 9.10
CA ILE A 100 -27.52 -10.51 9.88
C ILE A 100 -26.95 -11.89 10.22
N ILE A 101 -25.67 -12.12 9.94
CA ILE A 101 -24.95 -13.35 10.27
C ILE A 101 -23.78 -13.06 11.19
N GLY A 102 -23.71 -13.74 12.34
CA GLY A 102 -22.53 -13.71 13.19
C GLY A 102 -21.38 -14.51 12.56
N HIS A 103 -20.21 -13.90 12.35
CA HIS A 103 -19.10 -14.53 11.63
C HIS A 103 -18.51 -15.77 12.33
N GLY A 104 -18.54 -15.82 13.66
CA GLY A 104 -17.84 -16.85 14.44
C GLY A 104 -18.35 -18.26 14.21
N ARG A 105 -19.67 -18.42 14.08
CA ARG A 105 -20.34 -19.71 13.82
C ARG A 105 -21.24 -19.70 12.57
N ARG A 106 -21.19 -18.63 11.77
CA ARG A 106 -22.06 -18.41 10.61
C ARG A 106 -23.54 -18.66 10.92
N ARG A 107 -24.01 -18.15 12.07
CA ARG A 107 -25.42 -18.25 12.47
C ARG A 107 -26.17 -16.99 12.08
N ILE A 108 -27.36 -17.17 11.51
CA ILE A 108 -28.30 -16.07 11.29
C ILE A 108 -28.76 -15.58 12.67
N ILE A 109 -28.48 -14.31 12.95
CA ILE A 109 -28.86 -13.64 14.20
C ILE A 109 -30.27 -13.05 14.05
N HIS A 110 -30.57 -12.50 12.88
CA HIS A 110 -31.86 -11.88 12.57
C HIS A 110 -32.06 -11.83 11.06
N PHE A 111 -33.32 -11.86 10.63
CA PHE A 111 -33.70 -11.52 9.26
C PHE A 111 -35.05 -10.77 9.26
N ASN A 112 -35.21 -9.86 8.32
CA ASN A 112 -36.44 -9.11 8.10
C ASN A 112 -36.76 -9.08 6.59
N VAL A 113 -38.03 -9.15 6.24
CA VAL A 113 -38.51 -9.13 4.86
C VAL A 113 -39.36 -7.88 4.68
N THR A 114 -38.94 -7.01 3.75
CA THR A 114 -39.65 -5.77 3.44
C THR A 114 -39.85 -5.60 1.95
N THR A 115 -41.01 -5.07 1.55
CA THR A 115 -41.24 -4.58 0.19
C THR A 115 -40.56 -3.23 -0.07
N ASN A 116 -40.17 -2.50 0.98
CA ASN A 116 -39.57 -1.18 0.91
C ASN A 116 -38.33 -1.07 1.83
N PRO A 117 -37.10 -1.01 1.29
CA PRO A 117 -35.87 -1.05 2.09
C PRO A 117 -35.48 0.29 2.75
N SER A 118 -36.32 1.32 2.69
CA SER A 118 -36.07 2.66 3.23
C SER A 118 -36.91 3.05 4.46
N GLU A 119 -37.72 2.12 5.00
CA GLU A 119 -38.47 2.29 6.26
C GLU A 119 -37.83 1.57 7.44
#